data_AF-A0A8S0ZYY8-F1
#
_entry.id   AF-A0A8S0ZYY8-F1
#
_cell.length_a   1.000
_cell.length_b   1.000
_cell.length_c   1.000
_cell.angle_alpha   90.00
_cell.angle_beta   90.00
_cell.angle_gamma   90.00
#
_symmetry.space_group_name_H-M   'P 1'
#
loop_
_entity.id
_entity.type
_entity.pdbx_description
1 polymer ?
#
loop_
_entity_poly.entity_id
_entity_poly.type
_entity_poly.pdbx_seq_one_letter_code
_entity_poly.pdbx_strand_id
1 'polypeptide(L)'
;MVKWTEDTTYKFVQEYIKHECLYNCKAPRYKIKGARDTALVRISEAMNIPGFGSKEVYTKIRNLKSTYAQEAKKIKQSTKSGAGTDDVYIPQIKWFKLLDDALNDVNIQCRDSGSNMQLDSQHEQLDGEEPSTSQRNQSAEINNPDAQCG
;
A
#
# COMPACT_ATOMS: atom_id res chain seq x y z
N MET A 1 10.81 -13.50 -2.77
CA MET A 1 10.42 -12.15 -2.32
C MET A 1 11.50 -11.17 -2.78
N VAL A 2 11.14 -10.09 -3.47
CA VAL A 2 12.10 -9.14 -4.04
C VAL A 2 12.70 -8.29 -2.90
N LYS A 3 14.03 -8.28 -2.78
CA LYS A 3 14.73 -7.47 -1.78
C LYS A 3 14.78 -6.01 -2.25
N TRP A 4 14.05 -5.15 -1.56
CA TRP A 4 14.10 -3.71 -1.80
C TRP A 4 15.36 -3.12 -1.16
N THR A 5 16.34 -2.77 -1.98
CA THR A 5 17.52 -2.01 -1.55
C THR A 5 17.25 -0.51 -1.61
N GLU A 6 18.18 0.29 -1.09
CA GLU A 6 18.12 1.75 -1.21
C GLU A 6 18.07 2.17 -2.69
N ASP A 7 18.90 1.56 -3.56
CA ASP A 7 18.95 1.87 -4.99
C ASP A 7 17.65 1.50 -5.72
N THR A 8 17.05 0.36 -5.41
CA THR A 8 15.74 -0.02 -5.98
C THR A 8 14.65 0.96 -5.54
N THR A 9 14.70 1.40 -4.29
CA THR A 9 13.76 2.41 -3.78
C THR A 9 14.01 3.75 -4.44
N TYR A 10 15.26 4.14 -4.64
CA TYR A 10 15.64 5.35 -5.36
C TYR A 10 15.11 5.35 -6.79
N LYS A 11 15.34 4.26 -7.55
CA LYS A 11 14.79 4.08 -8.90
C LYS A 11 13.26 4.19 -8.91
N PHE A 12 12.60 3.59 -7.91
CA PHE A 12 11.14 3.68 -7.78
C PHE A 12 10.67 5.12 -7.55
N VAL A 13 11.34 5.88 -6.69
CA VAL A 13 11.02 7.30 -6.46
C VAL A 13 11.24 8.10 -7.75
N GLN A 14 12.34 7.89 -8.46
CA GLN A 14 12.61 8.54 -9.75
C GLN A 14 11.51 8.30 -10.77
N GLU A 15 10.96 7.09 -10.83
CA GLU A 15 9.86 6.81 -11.74
C GLU A 15 8.56 7.43 -11.24
N TYR A 16 8.27 7.33 -9.94
CA TYR A 16 7.07 7.88 -9.31
C TYR A 16 6.91 9.40 -9.53
N ILE A 17 7.97 10.19 -9.35
CA ILE A 17 7.93 11.66 -9.48
C ILE A 17 7.64 12.12 -10.92
N LYS A 18 7.85 11.27 -11.94
CA LYS A 18 7.50 11.61 -13.34
C LYS A 18 5.98 11.66 -13.57
N HIS A 19 5.21 11.04 -12.67
CA HIS A 19 3.76 10.90 -12.81
C HIS A 19 3.03 11.82 -11.84
N GLU A 20 3.01 13.12 -12.14
CA GLU A 20 2.36 14.16 -11.34
C GLU A 20 0.90 13.84 -10.97
N CYS A 21 0.18 13.11 -11.82
CA CYS A 21 -1.20 12.69 -11.55
C CYS A 21 -1.34 11.79 -10.30
N LEU A 22 -0.25 11.28 -9.73
CA LEU A 22 -0.26 10.46 -8.51
C LEU A 22 -0.03 11.26 -7.22
N TYR A 23 0.44 12.50 -7.29
CA TYR A 23 0.78 13.29 -6.10
C TYR A 23 0.35 14.75 -6.18
N ASN A 24 0.38 15.36 -7.36
CA ASN A 24 0.02 16.75 -7.55
C ASN A 24 -1.49 16.89 -7.82
N CYS A 25 -2.26 17.43 -6.88
CA CYS A 25 -3.70 17.59 -7.07
C CYS A 25 -4.10 18.81 -7.87
N LYS A 26 -3.16 19.73 -8.09
CA LYS A 26 -3.34 20.81 -9.05
C LYS A 26 -3.18 20.29 -10.47
N ALA A 27 -2.57 19.11 -10.67
CA ALA A 27 -2.47 18.51 -11.99
C ALA A 27 -3.88 18.16 -12.52
N PRO A 28 -4.23 18.55 -13.75
CA PRO A 28 -5.54 18.26 -14.35
C PRO A 28 -5.86 16.76 -14.36
N ARG A 29 -4.83 15.92 -14.50
CA ARG A 29 -4.95 14.46 -14.59
C ARG A 29 -5.11 13.76 -13.24
N TYR A 30 -4.94 14.47 -12.11
CA TYR A 30 -5.04 13.89 -10.77
C TYR A 30 -6.43 13.30 -10.48
N LYS A 31 -7.49 13.99 -10.90
CA LYS A 31 -8.88 13.55 -10.70
C LYS A 31 -9.30 12.42 -11.64
N ILE A 32 -8.51 12.16 -12.68
CA ILE A 32 -8.85 11.18 -13.72
C ILE A 32 -8.36 9.80 -13.27
N LYS A 33 -9.29 8.91 -12.89
CA LYS A 33 -8.97 7.53 -12.46
C LYS A 33 -8.11 6.80 -13.50
N GLY A 34 -8.49 6.82 -14.77
CA GLY A 34 -7.74 6.13 -15.83
C GLY A 34 -6.31 6.65 -16.00
N ALA A 35 -6.06 7.94 -15.76
CA ALA A 35 -4.72 8.50 -15.82
C ALA A 35 -3.84 7.98 -14.67
N ARG A 36 -4.39 7.88 -13.45
CA ARG A 36 -3.70 7.29 -12.29
C ARG A 36 -3.42 5.81 -12.48
N ASP A 37 -4.41 5.04 -12.93
CA ASP A 37 -4.25 3.61 -13.18
C ASP A 37 -3.16 3.36 -14.24
N THR A 38 -3.17 4.15 -15.33
CA THR A 38 -2.13 4.08 -16.36
C THR A 38 -0.76 4.40 -15.77
N ALA A 39 -0.64 5.43 -14.94
CA ALA A 39 0.63 5.77 -14.29
C ALA A 39 1.14 4.65 -13.37
N LEU A 40 0.26 4.00 -12.60
CA LEU A 40 0.63 2.85 -11.76
C LEU A 40 1.16 1.68 -12.60
N VAL A 41 0.51 1.38 -13.73
CA VAL A 41 0.96 0.34 -14.66
C VAL A 41 2.33 0.69 -15.26
N ARG A 42 2.52 1.94 -15.70
CA ARG A 42 3.81 2.42 -16.24
C ARG A 42 4.95 2.28 -15.23
N ILE A 43 4.70 2.60 -13.96
CA ILE A 43 5.69 2.42 -12.89
C ILE A 43 6.02 0.93 -12.72
N SER A 44 5.04 0.03 -12.70
CA SER A 44 5.32 -1.41 -12.61
C SER A 44 6.17 -1.93 -13.78
N GLU A 45 5.84 -1.52 -15.01
CA GLU A 45 6.58 -1.89 -16.22
C GLU A 45 8.04 -1.38 -16.16
N ALA A 46 8.25 -0.14 -15.74
CA ALA A 46 9.57 0.47 -15.62
C ALA A 46 10.45 -0.18 -14.53
N MET A 47 9.82 -0.70 -13.47
CA MET A 47 10.52 -1.46 -12.44
C MET A 47 10.90 -2.85 -12.94
N ASN A 48 10.11 -3.45 -13.84
CA ASN A 48 10.34 -4.77 -14.44
C ASN A 48 10.60 -5.86 -13.38
N ILE A 49 9.81 -5.85 -12.31
CA ILE A 49 9.92 -6.79 -11.19
C ILE A 49 8.79 -7.84 -11.31
N PRO A 50 9.09 -9.15 -11.27
CA PRO A 50 8.07 -10.19 -11.35
C PRO A 50 7.11 -10.11 -10.16
N GLY A 51 5.80 -10.15 -10.45
CA GLY A 51 4.74 -10.04 -9.44
C GLY A 51 4.57 -8.64 -8.84
N PHE A 52 5.22 -7.61 -9.40
CA PHE A 52 5.05 -6.23 -8.97
C PHE A 52 4.12 -5.49 -9.95
N GLY A 53 2.82 -5.53 -9.69
CA GLY A 53 1.80 -4.88 -10.50
C GLY A 53 1.35 -3.53 -9.93
N SER A 54 0.26 -2.99 -10.50
CA SER A 54 -0.30 -1.69 -10.11
C SER A 54 -0.73 -1.63 -8.64
N LYS A 55 -1.22 -2.73 -8.06
CA LYS A 55 -1.64 -2.86 -6.65
C LYS A 55 -0.44 -2.74 -5.70
N GLU A 56 0.65 -3.40 -6.05
CA GLU A 56 1.91 -3.41 -5.31
C GLU A 56 2.58 -2.04 -5.40
N VAL A 57 2.56 -1.41 -6.58
CA VAL A 57 3.00 -0.01 -6.77
C VAL A 57 2.23 0.92 -5.85
N TYR A 58 0.89 0.85 -5.84
CA TYR A 58 0.07 1.68 -4.98
C TYR A 58 0.40 1.50 -3.50
N THR A 59 0.54 0.26 -3.05
CA THR A 59 0.94 -0.08 -1.68
C THR A 59 2.33 0.48 -1.35
N LYS A 60 3.28 0.37 -2.29
CA LYS A 60 4.63 0.91 -2.13
C LYS A 60 4.62 2.43 -2.02
N ILE A 61 3.82 3.14 -2.83
CA ILE A 61 3.65 4.60 -2.74
C ILE A 61 3.11 4.99 -1.37
N ARG A 62 2.07 4.29 -0.86
CA ARG A 62 1.51 4.56 0.46
C ARG A 62 2.56 4.42 1.56
N ASN A 63 3.33 3.33 1.54
CA ASN A 63 4.40 3.10 2.51
C ASN A 63 5.50 4.16 2.41
N LEU A 64 5.89 4.53 1.18
CA LEU A 64 6.88 5.58 0.91
C LEU A 64 6.44 6.94 1.48
N LYS A 65 5.18 7.35 1.25
CA LYS A 65 4.60 8.59 1.80
C LYS A 65 4.60 8.56 3.33
N SER A 66 4.32 7.42 3.95
CA SER A 66 4.37 7.25 5.41
C SER A 66 5.78 7.46 5.96
N THR A 67 6.79 6.80 5.38
CA THR A 67 8.19 6.99 5.77
C THR A 67 8.63 8.43 5.57
N TYR A 68 8.33 9.05 4.43
CA TYR A 68 8.62 10.46 4.18
C TYR A 68 8.01 11.38 5.25
N ALA A 69 6.75 11.19 5.62
CA ALA A 69 6.09 12.01 6.63
C ALA A 69 6.75 11.89 8.01
N GLN A 70 7.22 10.69 8.37
CA GLN A 70 7.95 10.47 9.62
C GLN A 70 9.31 11.18 9.61
N GLU A 71 10.07 11.06 8.52
CA GLU A 71 11.36 11.74 8.36
C GLU A 71 11.20 13.27 8.37
N ALA A 72 10.24 13.79 7.60
CA ALA A 72 9.92 15.22 7.59
C ALA A 72 9.50 15.75 8.98
N LYS A 73 8.82 14.92 9.79
CA LYS A 73 8.46 15.27 11.17
C LYS A 73 9.70 15.38 12.07
N LYS A 74 10.65 14.44 11.96
CA LYS A 74 11.91 14.48 12.72
C LYS A 74 12.71 15.75 12.41
N ILE A 75 12.84 16.09 11.13
CA ILE A 75 13.50 17.32 10.68
C ILE A 75 12.83 18.54 11.33
N LYS A 76 11.51 18.68 11.17
CA LYS A 76 10.74 19.80 11.75
C LYS A 76 10.86 19.88 13.28
N GLN A 77 10.90 18.74 13.97
CA GLN A 77 11.07 18.69 15.42
C GLN A 77 12.46 19.13 15.85
N SER A 78 13.50 18.69 15.14
CA SER A 78 14.88 19.12 15.42
C SER A 78 15.04 20.64 15.28
N THR A 79 14.40 21.25 14.27
CA THR A 79 14.43 22.70 14.05
C THR A 79 13.61 23.48 15.10
N LYS A 80 12.49 22.93 15.59
CA LYS A 80 11.57 23.66 16.49
C LYS A 80 12.03 23.70 17.94
N SER A 81 12.81 22.73 18.40
CA SER A 81 13.18 22.61 19.83
C SER A 81 14.26 23.59 20.30
N GLY A 82 14.67 24.57 19.48
CA GLY A 82 15.69 25.55 19.85
C GLY A 82 17.08 24.93 20.08
N ALA A 83 17.29 23.70 19.59
CA ALA A 83 18.61 23.11 19.55
C ALA A 83 19.50 24.01 18.66
N GLY A 84 20.71 24.31 19.14
CA GLY A 84 21.68 25.09 18.37
C GLY A 84 21.87 24.50 16.98
N THR A 85 22.35 25.31 16.03
CA THR A 85 22.54 24.98 14.60
C THR A 85 23.31 23.67 14.30
N ASP A 86 23.83 23.00 15.32
CA ASP A 86 24.58 21.74 15.28
C ASP A 86 23.71 20.47 15.37
N ASP A 87 22.44 20.55 15.82
CA ASP A 87 21.58 19.37 16.11
C ASP A 87 20.41 19.17 15.11
N VAL A 88 20.50 19.75 13.91
CA VAL A 88 19.46 19.54 12.89
C VAL A 88 19.60 18.13 12.31
N TYR A 89 18.53 17.33 12.44
CA TYR A 89 18.52 15.98 11.88
C TYR A 89 18.59 16.01 10.35
N ILE A 90 19.65 15.43 9.77
CA ILE A 90 19.81 15.27 8.32
C ILE A 90 19.48 13.83 7.94
N PRO A 91 18.40 13.57 7.19
CA PRO A 91 18.07 12.23 6.73
C PRO A 91 19.17 11.72 5.78
N GLN A 92 19.75 10.56 6.10
CA GLN A 92 20.77 9.88 5.25
C GLN A 92 20.15 9.14 4.04
N ILE A 93 18.84 9.29 3.84
CA ILE A 93 18.08 8.52 2.86
C ILE A 93 18.18 9.20 1.49
N LYS A 94 18.87 8.58 0.53
CA LYS A 94 19.12 9.20 -0.78
C LYS A 94 17.86 9.62 -1.53
N TRP A 95 16.80 8.82 -1.45
CA TRP A 95 15.54 9.10 -2.14
C TRP A 95 14.71 10.19 -1.45
N PHE A 96 15.00 10.51 -0.18
CA PHE A 96 14.23 11.50 0.57
C PHE A 96 14.32 12.88 -0.09
N LYS A 97 15.54 13.36 -0.37
CA LYS A 97 15.76 14.66 -1.00
C LYS A 97 15.05 14.77 -2.35
N LEU A 98 15.16 13.73 -3.18
CA LEU A 98 14.51 13.68 -4.49
C LEU A 98 12.99 13.83 -4.38
N LEU A 99 12.39 13.14 -3.40
CA LEU A 99 10.96 13.23 -3.16
C LEU A 99 10.59 14.59 -2.55
N ASP A 100 11.36 15.08 -1.57
CA ASP A 100 11.13 16.37 -0.92
C ASP A 100 11.15 17.52 -1.94
N ASP A 101 12.14 17.56 -2.84
CA ASP A 101 12.24 18.53 -3.93
C ASP A 101 10.98 18.48 -4.83
N ALA A 102 10.55 17.29 -5.22
CA ALA A 102 9.37 17.09 -6.06
C ALA A 102 8.06 17.47 -5.35
N LEU A 103 7.99 17.33 -4.02
CA LEU A 103 6.79 17.62 -3.22
C LEU A 103 6.69 19.09 -2.77
N ASN A 104 7.84 19.73 -2.53
CA ASN A 104 7.91 21.14 -2.13
C ASN A 104 7.44 22.06 -3.26
N ASP A 105 7.70 21.68 -4.51
CA ASP A 105 7.24 22.42 -5.70
C ASP A 105 5.71 22.48 -5.84
N VAL A 106 4.99 21.46 -5.33
CA VAL A 106 3.53 21.32 -5.54
C VAL A 106 2.66 21.65 -4.33
N ASN A 107 3.21 22.00 -3.17
CA ASN A 107 2.49 22.30 -1.91
C ASN A 107 1.28 21.36 -1.68
N ILE A 108 1.57 20.10 -1.38
CA ILE A 108 0.54 19.06 -1.18
C ILE A 108 -0.23 19.30 0.13
N GLN A 109 -1.32 20.06 0.04
CA GLN A 109 -2.42 20.06 1.02
C GLN A 109 -3.53 19.07 0.62
N CYS A 110 -3.21 18.08 -0.20
CA CYS A 110 -4.18 17.06 -0.61
C CYS A 110 -4.20 15.95 0.40
N ARG A 111 -5.03 16.15 1.40
CA ARG A 111 -5.51 15.06 2.21
C ARG A 111 -6.29 14.14 1.25
N ASP A 112 -5.70 13.01 0.89
CA ASP A 112 -6.41 11.94 0.21
C ASP A 112 -7.66 11.66 1.05
N SER A 113 -8.84 12.10 0.58
CA SER A 113 -10.12 11.64 1.13
C SER A 113 -10.23 10.18 0.74
N GLY A 114 -9.52 9.32 1.46
CA GLY A 114 -9.60 7.88 1.32
C GLY A 114 -10.97 7.43 1.74
N SER A 115 -11.91 7.36 0.80
CA SER A 115 -13.07 6.52 0.94
C SER A 115 -12.55 5.09 1.15
N ASN A 116 -12.85 4.56 2.33
CA ASN A 116 -12.49 3.24 2.81
C ASN A 116 -12.88 2.18 1.77
N MET A 117 -11.91 1.60 1.07
CA MET A 117 -12.07 0.28 0.44
C MET A 117 -11.07 -0.65 1.12
N GLN A 118 -11.63 -1.42 2.05
CA GLN A 118 -11.03 -2.58 2.68
C GLN A 118 -10.40 -3.47 1.61
N LEU A 119 -9.09 -3.69 1.71
CA LEU A 119 -8.43 -4.77 0.99
C LEU A 119 -8.74 -6.05 1.76
N ASP A 120 -9.84 -6.69 1.34
CA ASP A 120 -10.20 -8.02 1.74
C ASP A 120 -9.12 -8.99 1.22
N SER A 121 -8.38 -9.57 2.16
CA SER A 121 -7.45 -10.66 1.92
C SER A 121 -8.17 -11.96 2.24
N GLN A 122 -8.76 -12.58 1.23
CA GLN A 122 -9.17 -14.00 1.21
C GLN A 122 -8.55 -14.60 -0.05
N HIS A 123 -8.08 -15.84 -0.17
CA HIS A 123 -7.73 -17.00 0.66
C HIS A 123 -7.28 -18.06 -0.37
N GLU A 124 -6.34 -18.97 -0.07
CA GLU A 124 -6.50 -20.38 -0.46
C GLU A 124 -5.53 -21.34 0.25
N GLN A 125 -6.13 -22.38 0.84
CA GLN A 125 -5.60 -23.60 1.45
C GLN A 125 -4.98 -24.54 0.42
N LEU A 126 -3.96 -25.30 0.84
CA LEU A 126 -3.71 -26.74 0.58
C LEU A 126 -2.69 -27.17 1.67
N ASP A 127 -2.66 -28.31 2.36
CA ASP A 127 -3.40 -29.57 2.42
C ASP A 127 -2.88 -30.28 3.71
N GLY A 128 -3.60 -31.27 4.26
CA GLY A 128 -2.98 -32.26 5.17
C GLY A 128 -3.69 -32.66 6.46
N GLU A 129 -4.52 -33.70 6.34
CA GLU A 129 -4.68 -34.85 7.27
C GLU A 129 -5.25 -34.67 8.70
N GLU A 130 -6.55 -34.99 8.83
CA GLU A 130 -7.17 -35.74 9.96
C GLU A 130 -6.56 -37.17 10.04
N PRO A 131 -6.58 -37.94 11.15
CA PRO A 131 -7.74 -38.05 12.06
C PRO A 131 -7.44 -38.37 13.56
N SER A 132 -8.40 -38.11 14.45
CA SER A 132 -8.65 -39.07 15.54
C SER A 132 -10.07 -39.04 16.10
N THR A 133 -10.68 -40.20 15.93
CA THR A 133 -11.92 -40.75 16.46
C THR A 133 -12.13 -40.54 17.97
N SER A 134 -13.35 -40.20 18.39
CA SER A 134 -14.04 -40.97 19.44
C SER A 134 -15.51 -40.55 19.62
N GLN A 135 -16.40 -41.51 19.38
CA GLN A 135 -17.60 -41.85 20.18
C GLN A 135 -18.76 -40.83 20.28
N ARG A 136 -20.04 -41.19 20.39
CA ARG A 136 -20.82 -42.45 20.30
C ARG A 136 -22.26 -42.08 20.76
N ASN A 137 -23.27 -42.65 20.09
CA ASN A 137 -24.68 -42.81 20.52
C ASN A 137 -25.58 -41.55 20.52
N GLN A 138 -26.89 -41.60 20.20
CA GLN A 138 -27.86 -42.69 20.23
C GLN A 138 -29.08 -42.38 19.32
N SER A 139 -29.60 -43.40 18.67
CA SER A 139 -30.77 -43.39 17.78
C SER A 139 -32.07 -43.72 18.54
N ALA A 140 -33.17 -43.03 18.19
CA ALA A 140 -34.60 -43.41 18.21
C ALA A 140 -35.40 -42.08 18.16
N GLU A 141 -36.49 -41.87 17.42
CA GLU A 141 -37.64 -42.74 17.21
C GLU A 141 -38.25 -42.58 15.80
N ILE A 142 -38.84 -43.69 15.39
CA ILE A 142 -39.73 -43.91 14.25
C ILE A 142 -41.07 -43.21 14.51
N ASN A 143 -41.74 -42.67 13.49
CA ASN A 143 -43.16 -42.91 13.16
C ASN A 143 -43.65 -42.01 12.00
N ASN A 144 -43.88 -42.66 10.86
CA ASN A 144 -44.84 -42.30 9.78
C ASN A 144 -46.29 -42.38 10.38
N PRO A 145 -47.41 -41.91 9.75
CA PRO A 145 -47.64 -41.76 8.31
C PRO A 145 -48.59 -40.63 7.83
N ASP A 146 -48.72 -40.58 6.49
CA ASP A 146 -49.93 -40.30 5.71
C ASP A 146 -50.35 -38.84 5.40
N ALA A 147 -50.21 -38.46 4.13
CA ALA A 147 -51.30 -37.93 3.29
C ALA A 147 -50.82 -37.72 1.86
N GLN A 148 -51.28 -38.58 0.96
CA GLN A 148 -51.13 -38.48 -0.49
C GLN A 148 -52.50 -38.11 -1.07
N CYS A 149 -52.57 -37.06 -1.87
CA CYS A 149 -53.69 -36.78 -2.78
C CYS A 149 -53.08 -36.33 -4.11
N GLY A 150 -53.33 -37.12 -5.16
CA GLY A 150 -52.81 -36.93 -6.52
C GLY A 150 -52.79 -38.23 -7.30
#